data_AF-A0A536PLF5-F1
#
_entry.id   AF-A0A536PLF5-F1
#
_cell.length_a   1.000
_cell.length_b   1.000
_cell.length_c   1.000
_cell.angle_alpha   90.00
_cell.angle_beta   90.00
_cell.angle_gamma   90.00
#
_symmetry.space_group_name_H-M   'P 1'
#
loop_
_entity.id
_entity.type
_entity.pdbx_description
1 polymer ?
#
loop_
_entity_poly.entity_id
_entity_poly.type
_entity_poly.pdbx_seq_one_letter_code
_entity_poly.pdbx_strand_id
1 'polypeptide(L)'
;MSEPRVALVICGALGREVKAIVDRHAWAVDIYGVPAMHHFYPKKIVDAVDRKLAALSHRYSRLVVVYGDCGTAGSLDPVLQRHGAVRLRGPHCYEMFAGEDFDRIAAEEPATFFLTDWLVRNFE
;
A
#
# COMPACT_ATOMS: atom_id res chain seq x y z
N MET A 1 20.28 -14.17 18.78
CA MET A 1 19.29 -13.12 18.41
C MET A 1 18.66 -13.55 17.10
N SER A 2 17.33 -13.60 17.01
CA SER A 2 16.65 -13.91 15.73
C SER A 2 16.90 -12.80 14.72
N GLU A 3 17.02 -13.15 13.45
CA GLU A 3 17.16 -12.20 12.35
C GLU A 3 16.00 -11.17 12.36
N PRO A 4 16.26 -9.88 12.08
CA PRO A 4 15.21 -8.85 12.10
C PRO A 4 14.13 -9.20 11.06
N ARG A 5 12.89 -9.41 11.50
CA ARG A 5 11.77 -9.74 10.61
C ARG A 5 11.08 -8.47 10.13
N VAL A 6 10.82 -8.41 8.83
CA VAL A 6 10.09 -7.32 8.19
C VAL A 6 8.70 -7.80 7.78
N ALA A 7 7.67 -7.00 8.05
CA ALA A 7 6.32 -7.22 7.52
C ALA A 7 5.93 -6.13 6.52
N LEU A 8 5.38 -6.56 5.39
CA LEU A 8 4.74 -5.71 4.40
C LEU A 8 3.23 -5.67 4.66
N VAL A 9 2.64 -4.49 4.80
CA VAL A 9 1.18 -4.30 4.87
C VAL A 9 0.71 -3.70 3.54
N ILE A 10 -0.08 -4.45 2.79
CA ILE A 10 -0.39 -4.20 1.38
C ILE A 10 -1.89 -4.25 1.09
N CYS A 11 -2.29 -3.69 -0.04
CA CYS A 11 -3.68 -3.57 -0.45
C CYS A 11 -3.94 -4.89 -1.11
N GLY A 12 -5.09 -5.51 -0.85
CA GLY A 12 -5.45 -6.72 -1.55
C GLY A 12 -5.34 -6.56 -3.08
N ALA A 13 -5.58 -5.35 -3.62
CA ALA A 13 -5.45 -5.03 -5.04
C ALA A 13 -4.00 -5.06 -5.56
N LEU A 14 -2.98 -4.96 -4.70
CA LEU A 14 -1.55 -5.06 -5.05
C LEU A 14 -0.96 -6.43 -4.68
N GLY A 15 -1.79 -7.36 -4.22
CA GLY A 15 -1.37 -8.65 -3.66
C GLY A 15 -0.49 -9.46 -4.61
N ARG A 16 -0.90 -9.53 -5.88
CA ARG A 16 -0.23 -10.30 -6.91
C ARG A 16 1.14 -9.71 -7.23
N GLU A 17 1.20 -8.40 -7.45
CA GLU A 17 2.39 -7.68 -7.89
C GLU A 17 3.45 -7.67 -6.79
N VAL A 18 3.05 -7.37 -5.55
CA VAL A 18 3.99 -7.38 -4.41
C VAL A 18 4.54 -8.79 -4.17
N LYS A 19 3.68 -9.83 -4.24
CA LYS A 19 4.16 -11.20 -4.08
C LYS A 19 5.15 -11.57 -5.18
N ALA A 20 4.87 -11.21 -6.44
CA ALA A 20 5.76 -11.49 -7.55
C ALA A 20 7.15 -10.84 -7.37
N ILE A 21 7.20 -9.61 -6.85
CA ILE A 21 8.46 -8.92 -6.51
C ILE A 21 9.19 -9.65 -5.37
N VAL A 22 8.50 -9.95 -4.27
CA VAL A 22 9.07 -10.66 -3.12
C VAL A 22 9.66 -12.01 -3.53
N ASP A 23 8.92 -12.80 -4.31
CA ASP A 23 9.35 -14.11 -4.80
C ASP A 23 10.58 -13.98 -5.73
N ARG A 24 10.54 -13.05 -6.69
CA ARG A 24 11.63 -12.83 -7.66
C ARG A 24 12.95 -12.47 -6.96
N HIS A 25 12.88 -11.70 -5.89
CA HIS A 25 14.07 -11.24 -5.16
C HIS A 25 14.39 -12.07 -3.91
N ALA A 26 13.63 -13.14 -3.64
CA ALA A 26 13.77 -13.99 -2.46
C ALA A 26 13.85 -13.19 -1.15
N TRP A 27 13.01 -12.16 -1.02
CA TRP A 27 12.99 -11.32 0.18
C TRP A 27 12.46 -12.10 1.39
N ALA A 28 13.20 -12.07 2.50
CA ALA A 28 12.79 -12.65 3.78
C ALA A 28 11.78 -11.75 4.51
N VAL A 29 10.57 -11.63 3.96
CA VAL A 29 9.50 -10.76 4.48
C VAL A 29 8.17 -11.49 4.54
N ASP A 30 7.33 -11.12 5.51
CA ASP A 30 5.95 -11.59 5.58
C ASP A 30 4.99 -10.56 4.96
N ILE A 31 4.03 -11.01 4.15
CA ILE A 31 3.06 -10.15 3.46
C ILE A 31 1.70 -10.24 4.15
N TYR A 32 1.12 -9.09 4.48
CA TYR A 32 -0.20 -8.96 5.08
C TYR A 32 -1.09 -8.04 4.25
N GLY A 33 -2.29 -8.50 3.91
CA GLY A 33 -3.27 -7.69 3.18
C GLY A 33 -4.23 -6.92 4.10
N VAL A 34 -4.63 -5.71 3.69
CA VAL A 34 -5.93 -5.13 4.05
C VAL A 34 -6.93 -5.36 2.90
N PRO A 35 -8.24 -5.45 3.17
CA PRO A 35 -9.23 -5.69 2.12
C PRO A 35 -9.16 -4.66 1.00
N ALA A 36 -9.07 -5.12 -0.24
CA ALA A 36 -8.94 -4.29 -1.44
C ALA A 36 -10.12 -3.32 -1.63
N MET A 37 -11.33 -3.73 -1.20
CA MET A 37 -12.54 -2.89 -1.21
C MET A 37 -12.40 -1.58 -0.43
N HIS A 38 -11.45 -1.49 0.51
CA HIS A 38 -11.21 -0.22 1.21
C HIS A 38 -10.69 0.89 0.30
N HIS A 39 -10.16 0.56 -0.88
CA HIS A 39 -9.74 1.56 -1.88
C HIS A 39 -10.90 2.46 -2.34
N PHE A 40 -12.15 1.95 -2.32
CA PHE A 40 -13.35 2.75 -2.59
C PHE A 40 -13.78 3.63 -1.41
N TYR A 41 -13.24 3.38 -0.21
CA TYR A 41 -13.60 4.06 1.02
C TYR A 41 -12.35 4.45 1.81
N PRO A 42 -11.59 5.48 1.38
CA PRO A 42 -10.27 5.79 1.95
C PRO A 42 -10.25 5.94 3.48
N LYS A 43 -11.33 6.44 4.08
CA LYS A 43 -11.49 6.51 5.55
C LYS A 43 -11.31 5.14 6.24
N LYS A 44 -11.75 4.05 5.60
CA LYS A 44 -11.60 2.69 6.13
C LYS A 44 -10.17 2.15 5.99
N ILE A 45 -9.35 2.70 5.09
CA ILE A 45 -7.94 2.31 4.92
C ILE A 45 -7.19 2.62 6.21
N VAL A 46 -7.33 3.83 6.75
CA VAL A 46 -6.64 4.29 7.96
C VAL A 46 -6.89 3.32 9.12
N ASP A 47 -8.16 3.03 9.40
CA ASP A 47 -8.56 2.11 10.48
C ASP A 47 -8.06 0.67 10.25
N ALA A 48 -8.11 0.18 9.02
CA ALA A 48 -7.68 -1.17 8.69
C ALA A 48 -6.16 -1.33 8.84
N VAL A 49 -5.40 -0.32 8.41
CA VAL A 49 -3.95 -0.28 8.55
C VAL A 49 -3.57 -0.15 10.02
N ASP A 50 -4.21 0.74 10.78
CA ASP A 50 -3.96 0.93 12.21
C ASP A 50 -4.09 -0.39 12.99
N ARG A 51 -5.22 -1.08 12.81
CA ARG A 51 -5.45 -2.39 13.43
C ARG A 51 -4.41 -3.43 13.00
N LYS A 52 -3.99 -3.40 11.73
CA LYS A 52 -2.99 -4.34 11.23
C LYS A 52 -1.62 -4.08 11.85
N LEU A 53 -1.19 -2.82 11.91
CA LEU A 53 0.09 -2.44 12.49
C LEU A 53 0.13 -2.75 13.99
N ALA A 54 -0.94 -2.46 14.72
CA ALA A 54 -1.05 -2.80 16.14
C ALA A 54 -0.87 -4.31 16.41
N ALA A 55 -1.41 -5.16 15.54
CA ALA A 55 -1.28 -6.62 15.67
C ALA A 55 0.12 -7.15 15.31
N LEU A 56 0.91 -6.38 14.54
CA LEU A 56 2.22 -6.80 14.03
C LEU A 56 3.39 -6.16 14.77
N SER A 57 3.19 -5.03 15.46
CA SER A 57 4.24 -4.24 16.11
C SER A 57 5.10 -5.01 17.11
N HIS A 58 4.51 -5.98 17.83
CA HIS A 58 5.25 -6.81 18.79
C HIS A 58 6.00 -7.99 18.14
N ARG A 59 5.73 -8.29 16.86
CA ARG A 59 6.23 -9.48 16.15
C ARG A 59 7.32 -9.17 15.13
N TYR A 60 7.37 -7.94 14.65
CA TYR A 60 8.26 -7.51 13.56
C TYR A 60 9.09 -6.33 14.00
N SER A 61 10.38 -6.35 13.65
CA SER A 61 11.28 -5.23 13.92
C SER A 61 11.10 -4.07 12.94
N ARG A 62 10.46 -4.32 11.79
CA ARG A 62 10.17 -3.29 10.79
C ARG A 62 8.83 -3.54 10.12
N LEU A 63 8.02 -2.49 10.03
CA LEU A 63 6.73 -2.49 9.36
C LEU A 63 6.80 -1.54 8.17
N VAL A 64 6.49 -2.05 6.98
CA VAL A 64 6.47 -1.26 5.74
C VAL A 64 5.08 -1.36 5.12
N VAL A 65 4.45 -0.23 4.91
CA VAL A 65 3.15 -0.10 4.28
C VAL A 65 3.35 0.17 2.80
N VAL A 66 2.84 -0.72 1.95
CA VAL A 66 3.02 -0.66 0.50
C VAL A 66 1.80 0.03 -0.12
N TYR A 67 1.66 1.34 0.18
CA TYR A 67 0.66 2.28 -0.38
C TYR A 67 1.25 3.64 -0.66
N GLY A 68 0.64 4.37 -1.60
CA GLY A 68 0.61 5.83 -1.55
C GLY A 68 -0.38 6.33 -0.49
N ASP A 69 -0.77 7.61 -0.53
CA ASP A 69 -1.83 8.12 0.34
C ASP A 69 -3.21 7.49 0.02
N CYS A 70 -3.49 7.23 -1.26
CA CYS A 70 -4.72 6.58 -1.74
C CYS A 70 -6.01 7.29 -1.29
N GLY A 71 -5.98 8.62 -1.22
CA GLY A 71 -7.15 9.45 -0.87
C GLY A 71 -7.43 9.52 0.63
N THR A 72 -6.48 9.15 1.49
CA THR A 72 -6.61 9.37 2.95
C THR A 72 -6.37 10.83 3.35
N ALA A 73 -5.93 11.67 2.42
CA ALA A 73 -5.65 13.08 2.61
C ALA A 73 -4.66 13.33 3.77
N GLY A 74 -3.64 12.47 3.88
CA GLY A 74 -2.60 12.53 4.92
C GLY A 74 -2.99 11.88 6.25
N SER A 75 -4.24 11.43 6.41
CA SER A 75 -4.71 10.81 7.67
C SER A 75 -4.00 9.51 8.02
N LEU A 76 -3.35 8.86 7.04
CA LEU A 76 -2.55 7.66 7.28
C LEU A 76 -1.23 7.96 8.00
N ASP A 77 -0.60 9.11 7.75
CA ASP A 77 0.75 9.40 8.24
C ASP A 77 0.87 9.42 9.78
N PRO A 78 -0.07 10.02 10.55
CA PRO A 78 -0.05 9.95 12.01
C PRO A 78 -0.15 8.53 12.56
N VAL A 79 -0.92 7.66 11.88
CA VAL A 79 -1.04 6.24 12.26
C VAL A 79 0.29 5.52 12.06
N LEU A 80 0.96 5.76 10.94
CA LEU A 80 2.28 5.17 10.67
C LEU A 80 3.31 5.59 11.72
N GLN A 81 3.35 6.89 12.05
CA GLN A 81 4.26 7.44 13.05
C GLN A 81 4.07 6.77 14.43
N ARG A 82 2.81 6.58 14.86
CA ARG A 82 2.48 5.93 16.14
C ARG A 82 3.01 4.51 16.24
N HIS A 83 3.06 3.79 15.12
CA HIS A 83 3.54 2.39 15.07
C HIS A 83 5.01 2.26 14.63
N GLY A 84 5.72 3.37 14.40
CA GLY A 84 7.07 3.35 13.83
C GLY A 84 7.13 2.72 12.43
N ALA A 85 6.00 2.71 11.70
CA ALA A 85 5.91 2.18 10.35
C ALA A 85 6.30 3.25 9.32
N VAL A 86 6.72 2.80 8.15
CA VAL A 86 6.98 3.66 6.99
C VAL A 86 6.09 3.24 5.83
N ARG A 87 5.78 4.16 4.92
CA ARG A 87 5.08 3.83 3.67
C ARG A 87 5.86 4.24 2.43
N LEU A 88 5.47 3.68 1.29
CA LEU A 88 5.88 4.22 -0.01
C LEU A 88 5.39 5.66 -0.17
N ARG A 89 6.20 6.46 -0.88
CA ARG A 89 5.90 7.88 -1.12
C ARG A 89 4.82 8.01 -2.19
N GLY A 90 4.22 9.21 -2.19
CA GLY A 90 3.35 9.69 -3.25
C GLY A 90 1.84 9.54 -2.94
N PRO A 91 0.99 10.21 -3.72
CA PRO A 91 -0.44 10.37 -3.44
C PRO A 91 -1.27 9.14 -3.77
N HIS A 92 -0.81 8.23 -4.64
CA HIS A 92 -1.63 7.11 -5.11
C HIS A 92 -0.78 6.00 -5.73
N CYS A 93 -1.20 4.75 -5.55
CA CYS A 93 -0.47 3.58 -6.06
C CYS A 93 -0.34 3.54 -7.60
N TYR A 94 -1.10 4.35 -8.36
CA TYR A 94 -1.00 4.39 -9.83
C TYR A 94 0.38 4.83 -10.32
N GLU A 95 1.04 5.72 -9.59
CA GLU A 95 2.41 6.16 -9.91
C GLU A 95 3.42 5.02 -9.78
N MET A 96 3.12 4.01 -8.96
CA MET A 96 3.96 2.81 -8.80
C MET A 96 3.85 1.89 -10.01
N PHE A 97 2.71 1.89 -10.71
CA PHE A 97 2.51 1.12 -11.93
C PHE A 97 3.07 1.83 -13.16
N ALA A 98 2.79 3.14 -13.28
CA ALA A 98 3.24 3.95 -14.42
C ALA A 98 4.74 4.32 -14.31
N GLY A 99 5.32 4.31 -13.11
CA GLY A 99 6.70 4.71 -12.90
C GLY A 99 6.94 6.16 -13.31
N GLU A 100 8.07 6.42 -13.95
CA GLU A 100 8.50 7.76 -14.38
C GLU A 100 7.56 8.39 -15.43
N ASP A 101 6.72 7.59 -16.11
CA ASP A 101 5.76 8.07 -17.09
C ASP A 101 4.51 8.72 -16.47
N PHE A 102 4.27 8.54 -15.17
CA PHE A 102 3.02 8.99 -14.53
C PHE A 102 2.77 10.49 -14.75
N ASP A 103 3.77 11.32 -14.45
CA ASP A 103 3.64 12.79 -14.54
C ASP A 103 3.41 13.24 -15.98
N ARG A 104 4.04 12.57 -16.95
CA ARG A 104 3.84 12.85 -18.37
C ARG A 104 2.40 12.52 -18.80
N ILE A 105 1.90 11.34 -18.46
CA ILE A 105 0.53 10.91 -18.78
C ILE A 105 -0.50 11.86 -18.13
N ALA A 106 -0.31 12.19 -16.86
CA ALA A 106 -1.21 13.06 -16.11
C ALA A 106 -1.22 14.50 -16.65
N ALA A 107 -0.09 14.98 -17.19
CA ALA A 107 0.03 16.30 -17.78
C ALA A 107 -0.54 16.39 -19.20
N GLU A 108 -0.36 15.35 -20.02
CA GLU A 108 -0.90 15.28 -21.38
C GLU A 108 -2.43 15.27 -21.40
N GLU A 109 -3.06 14.55 -20.46
CA GLU A 109 -4.52 14.39 -20.40
C GLU A 109 -5.04 14.67 -18.97
N PRO A 110 -5.18 15.95 -18.59
CA PRO A 110 -5.78 16.33 -17.31
C PRO A 110 -7.20 15.75 -17.17
N ALA A 111 -7.60 15.43 -15.94
CA ALA A 111 -8.86 14.73 -15.64
C ALA A 111 -8.96 13.27 -16.15
N THR A 112 -7.84 12.64 -16.51
CA THR A 112 -7.77 11.19 -16.71
C THR A 112 -8.09 10.44 -15.41
N PHE A 113 -8.93 9.41 -15.53
CA PHE A 113 -9.20 8.45 -14.45
C PHE A 113 -8.31 7.23 -14.61
N PHE A 114 -7.50 6.93 -13.59
CA PHE A 114 -6.67 5.73 -13.55
C PHE A 114 -7.46 4.57 -12.93
N LEU A 115 -7.60 3.48 -13.68
CA LEU A 115 -8.32 2.27 -13.24
C LEU A 115 -7.38 1.07 -13.39
N THR A 116 -7.23 0.27 -12.33
CA THR A 116 -6.55 -1.04 -12.43
C THR A 116 -7.55 -2.11 -12.87
N ASP A 117 -7.05 -3.24 -13.38
CA ASP A 117 -7.90 -4.38 -13.74
C ASP A 117 -8.72 -4.88 -12.54
N TRP A 118 -8.15 -4.83 -11.34
CA TRP A 118 -8.87 -5.11 -10.10
C TRP A 118 -10.04 -4.14 -9.91
N LEU A 119 -9.82 -2.83 -10.06
CA LEU A 119 -10.87 -1.83 -9.89
C LEU A 119 -12.01 -2.02 -10.91
N VAL A 120 -11.67 -2.22 -12.19
CA VAL A 120 -12.65 -2.44 -13.27
C VAL A 120 -13.47 -3.71 -13.08
N ARG A 121 -12.96 -4.71 -12.35
CA ARG A 121 -13.69 -5.95 -12.07
C ARG A 121 -14.51 -5.93 -10.78
N ASN A 122 -14.31 -4.92 -9.92
CA ASN A 122 -14.87 -4.90 -8.57
C ASN A 122 -15.56 -3.57 -8.22
N PHE A 123 -15.89 -2.74 -9.23
CA PHE A 123 -16.73 -1.56 -9.04
C PHE A 123 -18.21 -1.95 -9.13
N GLU A 124 -19.04 -1.41 -8.22
CA GLU A 124 -20.50 -1.44 -8.27
C GLU A 124 -21.05 -0.04 -8.56
#